data_AF-R6FRB2-F1
#
_entry.id   AF-R6FRB2-F1
#
_cell.length_a   1.000
_cell.length_b   1.000
_cell.length_c   1.000
_cell.angle_alpha   90.00
_cell.angle_beta   90.00
_cell.angle_gamma   90.00
#
_symmetry.space_group_name_H-M   'P 1'
#
loop_
_entity.id
_entity.type
_entity.pdbx_description
1 polymer ?
#
loop_
_entity_poly.entity_id
_entity_poly.type
_entity_poly.pdbx_seq_one_letter_code
_entity_poly.pdbx_strand_id
1 'polypeptide(L)'
;MEAETPEAAKKLLSTVTSAYWEQHFTFRRTSPKKEKRVGGNALNLMLINTVIPFLYAYGLHKADEVLCDRATRFLESLRAENNYITRMWEGAGLPVSTAADSQALIQLQKEYCDRKDCLRCRFGYEFLKGKKTTRSSSDAIG
;
A
#
# COMPACT_ATOMS: atom_id res chain seq x y z
N MET A 1 5.13 21.87 -1.77
CA MET A 1 5.71 20.59 -2.23
C MET A 1 5.91 20.69 -3.73
N GLU A 2 7.16 20.85 -4.16
CA GLU A 2 7.57 21.15 -5.54
C GLU A 2 7.50 19.93 -6.48
N ALA A 3 7.57 18.71 -5.95
CA ALA A 3 7.46 17.51 -6.77
C ALA A 3 6.03 17.26 -7.25
N GLU A 4 5.84 17.25 -8.57
CA GLU A 4 4.55 16.97 -9.21
C GLU A 4 4.34 15.51 -9.61
N THR A 5 5.40 14.69 -9.56
CA THR A 5 5.36 13.26 -9.88
C THR A 5 6.04 12.41 -8.81
N PRO A 6 5.68 11.11 -8.70
CA PRO A 6 6.39 10.19 -7.82
C PRO A 6 7.88 10.09 -8.14
N GLU A 7 8.28 10.16 -9.40
CA GLU A 7 9.68 10.09 -9.85
C GLU A 7 10.47 11.32 -9.39
N ALA A 8 9.86 12.51 -9.47
CA ALA A 8 10.46 13.74 -8.94
C ALA A 8 10.62 13.66 -7.41
N ALA A 9 9.60 13.16 -6.71
CA ALA A 9 9.66 12.96 -5.26
C ALA A 9 10.75 11.94 -4.86
N LYS A 10 10.87 10.82 -5.60
CA LYS A 10 11.93 9.82 -5.40
C LYS A 10 13.32 10.42 -5.60
N LYS A 11 13.50 11.30 -6.58
CA LYS A 11 14.77 11.99 -6.82
C LYS A 11 15.15 12.90 -5.64
N LEU A 12 14.20 13.63 -5.07
CA LEU A 12 14.43 14.48 -3.88
C LEU A 12 14.82 13.66 -2.63
N LEU A 13 14.27 12.45 -2.49
CA LEU A 13 14.56 11.55 -1.36
C LEU A 13 15.77 10.64 -1.60
N SER A 14 16.32 10.64 -2.81
CA SER A 14 17.48 9.82 -3.15
C SER A 14 18.74 10.42 -2.56
N THR A 15 19.39 9.67 -1.68
CA THR A 15 20.65 10.08 -1.05
C THR A 15 21.64 8.92 -0.99
N VAL A 16 22.91 9.26 -0.77
CA VAL A 16 24.01 8.33 -0.53
C VAL A 16 24.38 8.36 0.95
N THR A 17 24.84 7.23 1.47
CA THR A 17 25.35 7.17 2.84
C THR A 17 26.70 7.90 2.97
N SER A 18 27.03 8.38 4.16
CA SER A 18 28.38 8.91 4.46
C SER A 18 29.49 7.88 4.19
N ALA A 19 30.73 8.34 3.95
CA ALA A 19 31.90 7.50 3.69
C ALA A 19 32.11 6.36 4.72
N TYR A 20 31.83 6.60 6.00
CA TYR A 20 31.90 5.57 7.04
C TYR A 20 31.04 4.35 6.68
N TRP A 21 29.79 4.59 6.30
CA TRP A 21 28.82 3.56 5.96
C TRP A 21 29.12 2.91 4.61
N GLU A 22 29.92 3.50 3.71
CA GLU A 22 30.35 2.80 2.49
C GLU A 22 31.26 1.61 2.80
N GLN A 23 31.97 1.66 3.93
CA GLN A 23 32.95 0.64 4.35
C GLN A 23 32.52 -0.14 5.60
N HIS A 24 31.36 0.18 6.19
CA HIS A 24 30.86 -0.51 7.38
C HIS A 24 29.39 -0.90 7.15
N PHE A 25 29.09 -2.19 7.10
CA PHE A 25 27.69 -2.67 7.15
C PHE A 25 27.20 -2.81 8.61
N THR A 26 28.10 -3.24 9.49
CA THR A 26 27.89 -3.29 10.94
C THR A 26 28.89 -2.35 11.59
N PHE A 27 28.53 -1.75 12.73
CA PHE A 27 29.43 -0.89 13.47
C PHE A 27 30.77 -1.59 13.74
N ARG A 28 31.87 -0.83 13.63
CA ARG A 28 33.24 -1.28 13.93
C ARG A 28 33.77 -2.46 13.09
N ARG A 29 32.99 -2.99 12.15
CA ARG A 29 33.42 -4.07 11.25
C ARG A 29 33.54 -3.53 9.82
N THR A 30 34.77 -3.54 9.30
CA THR A 30 35.02 -3.15 7.92
C THR A 30 34.46 -4.19 6.94
N SER A 31 33.96 -3.69 5.82
CA SER A 31 33.46 -4.45 4.69
C SER A 31 34.03 -3.84 3.40
N PRO A 32 34.06 -4.59 2.28
CA PRO A 32 34.43 -4.02 0.98
C PRO A 32 33.65 -2.72 0.70
N LYS A 33 34.37 -1.72 0.20
CA LYS A 33 33.77 -0.40 -0.07
C LYS A 33 32.69 -0.55 -1.14
N LYS A 34 31.48 -0.09 -0.83
CA LYS A 34 30.36 -0.05 -1.77
C LYS A 34 29.51 1.18 -1.50
N GLU A 35 29.19 1.91 -2.56
CA GLU A 35 28.22 3.00 -2.47
C GLU A 35 26.84 2.43 -2.09
N LYS A 36 26.25 2.96 -1.02
CA LYS A 36 24.94 2.54 -0.53
C LYS A 36 23.94 3.64 -0.84
N ARG A 37 23.02 3.32 -1.75
CA ARG A 37 21.88 4.17 -2.12
C ARG A 37 20.61 3.61 -1.49
N VAL A 38 19.64 4.50 -1.28
CA VAL A 38 18.27 4.09 -0.94
C VAL A 38 17.71 3.28 -2.11
N GLY A 39 17.24 2.06 -1.84
CA GLY A 39 16.64 1.21 -2.87
C GLY A 39 15.28 1.73 -3.33
N GLY A 40 14.91 1.43 -4.58
CA GLY A 40 13.63 1.88 -5.16
C GLY A 40 12.40 1.48 -4.35
N ASN A 41 12.39 0.28 -3.76
CA ASN A 41 11.31 -0.17 -2.88
C ASN A 41 11.23 0.65 -1.58
N ALA A 42 12.37 1.03 -0.99
CA ALA A 42 12.39 1.87 0.20
C ALA A 42 11.89 3.29 -0.11
N LEU A 43 12.24 3.84 -1.29
CA LEU A 43 11.68 5.10 -1.77
C LEU A 43 10.16 5.01 -1.94
N ASN A 44 9.66 3.95 -2.57
CA ASN A 44 8.21 3.72 -2.69
C ASN A 44 7.54 3.69 -1.31
N LEU A 45 8.09 2.94 -0.35
CA LEU A 45 7.54 2.86 1.01
C LEU A 45 7.52 4.23 1.72
N MET A 46 8.57 5.04 1.58
CA MET A 46 8.59 6.40 2.12
C MET A 46 7.54 7.31 1.46
N LEU A 47 7.34 7.17 0.14
CA LEU A 47 6.29 7.90 -0.55
C LEU A 47 4.90 7.52 0.00
N ILE A 48 4.61 6.22 0.05
CA ILE A 48 3.31 5.68 0.47
C ILE A 48 3.00 6.00 1.94
N ASN A 49 3.97 5.80 2.84
CA ASN A 49 3.72 5.90 4.28
C ASN A 49 3.99 7.30 4.85
N THR A 50 4.65 8.20 4.11
CA THR A 50 5.08 9.50 4.66
C THR A 50 4.71 10.66 3.76
N VAL A 51 5.16 10.65 2.50
CA VAL A 51 4.96 11.80 1.60
C VAL A 51 3.49 11.99 1.24
N ILE A 52 2.81 10.91 0.83
CA ILE A 52 1.41 10.95 0.38
C ILE A 52 0.45 11.34 1.52
N PRO A 53 0.50 10.73 2.72
CA PRO A 53 -0.35 11.14 3.83
C PRO A 53 -0.13 12.61 4.23
N PHE A 54 1.13 13.05 4.25
CA PHE A 54 1.46 14.45 4.54
C PHE A 54 0.93 15.40 3.46
N LEU A 55 1.09 15.06 2.17
CA LEU A 55 0.56 15.84 1.05
C LEU A 55 -0.96 15.97 1.09
N TYR A 56 -1.66 14.88 1.37
CA TYR A 56 -3.11 14.89 1.49
C TYR A 56 -3.57 15.73 2.70
N ALA A 57 -2.99 15.51 3.88
CA ALA A 57 -3.30 16.28 5.08
C ALA A 57 -3.02 17.78 4.92
N TYR A 58 -1.93 18.13 4.22
CA TYR A 58 -1.61 19.51 3.91
C TYR A 58 -2.61 20.15 2.94
N GLY A 59 -3.07 19.40 1.93
CA GLY A 59 -4.16 19.82 1.04
C GLY A 59 -5.45 20.12 1.80
N LEU A 60 -5.88 19.22 2.69
CA LEU A 60 -7.02 19.46 3.57
C LEU A 60 -6.85 20.71 4.44
N HIS A 61 -5.68 20.87 5.06
CA HIS A 61 -5.39 22.03 5.91
C HIS A 61 -5.43 23.36 5.15
N LYS A 62 -5.05 23.35 3.86
CA LYS A 62 -5.07 24.53 2.99
C LYS A 62 -6.37 24.69 2.20
N ALA A 63 -7.34 23.79 2.37
CA ALA A 63 -8.53 23.70 1.52
C ALA A 63 -8.18 23.70 0.01
N ASP A 64 -7.10 22.99 -0.33
CA ASP A 64 -6.56 22.88 -1.68
C ASP A 64 -6.77 21.46 -2.20
N GLU A 65 -7.85 21.27 -2.95
CA GLU A 65 -8.22 19.97 -3.53
C GLU A 65 -7.20 19.46 -4.54
N VAL A 66 -6.46 20.36 -5.22
CA VAL A 66 -5.44 19.96 -6.19
C VAL A 66 -4.32 19.16 -5.51
N LEU A 67 -3.99 19.51 -4.27
CA LEU A 67 -3.00 18.77 -3.47
C LEU A 67 -3.52 17.40 -3.02
N CYS A 68 -4.80 17.32 -2.62
CA CYS A 68 -5.45 16.06 -2.27
C CYS A 68 -5.49 15.12 -3.48
N ASP A 69 -5.92 15.61 -4.64
CA ASP A 69 -5.98 14.85 -5.88
C ASP A 69 -4.59 14.42 -6.35
N ARG A 70 -3.57 15.26 -6.14
CA ARG A 70 -2.18 14.88 -6.44
C ARG A 70 -1.70 13.75 -5.54
N ALA A 71 -2.04 13.76 -4.25
CA ALA A 71 -1.71 12.66 -3.33
C ALA A 71 -2.41 11.36 -3.77
N THR A 72 -3.69 11.42 -4.14
CA THR A 72 -4.43 10.27 -4.67
C THR A 72 -3.79 9.71 -5.95
N ARG A 73 -3.45 10.58 -6.92
CA ARG A 73 -2.76 10.17 -8.15
C ARG A 73 -1.38 9.56 -7.90
N PHE A 74 -0.66 10.02 -6.88
CA PHE A 74 0.60 9.37 -6.47
C PHE A 74 0.35 7.95 -6.00
N LEU A 75 -0.72 7.73 -5.22
CA LEU A 75 -1.05 6.42 -4.70
C LEU A 75 -1.49 5.44 -5.81
N GLU A 76 -2.22 5.93 -6.80
CA GLU A 76 -2.67 5.14 -7.97
C GLU A 76 -1.52 4.78 -8.93
N SER A 77 -0.47 5.60 -8.99
CA SER A 77 0.65 5.40 -9.93
C SER A 77 1.80 4.55 -9.35
N LEU A 78 1.89 4.45 -8.03
CA LEU A 78 2.91 3.64 -7.36
C LEU A 78 2.51 2.15 -7.35
N ARG A 79 3.52 1.26 -7.40
CA ARG A 79 3.28 -0.18 -7.22
C ARG A 79 2.79 -0.50 -5.82
N ALA A 80 1.94 -1.53 -5.74
CA ALA A 80 1.46 -2.11 -4.50
C ALA A 80 2.59 -2.45 -3.53
N GLU A 81 2.33 -2.25 -2.24
CA GLU A 81 3.20 -2.77 -1.19
C GLU A 81 3.17 -4.31 -1.16
N ASN A 82 4.35 -4.92 -1.02
CA ASN A 82 4.47 -6.37 -0.90
C ASN A 82 4.53 -6.76 0.58
N ASN A 83 3.40 -7.19 1.14
CA ASN A 83 3.31 -7.66 2.52
C ASN A 83 2.40 -8.90 2.60
N TYR A 84 2.22 -9.45 3.81
CA TYR A 84 1.43 -10.68 3.97
C TYR A 84 -0.06 -10.49 3.63
N ILE A 85 -0.62 -9.29 3.89
CA ILE A 85 -2.03 -8.97 3.62
C ILE A 85 -2.26 -8.93 2.11
N THR A 86 -1.41 -8.20 1.37
CA THR A 86 -1.56 -8.10 -0.09
C THR A 86 -1.41 -9.46 -0.77
N ARG A 87 -0.42 -10.26 -0.36
CA ARG A 87 -0.25 -11.63 -0.88
C ARG A 87 -1.42 -12.56 -0.55
N MET A 88 -2.02 -12.41 0.63
CA MET A 88 -3.20 -13.19 1.01
C MET A 88 -4.40 -12.86 0.11
N TRP A 89 -4.66 -11.58 -0.13
CA TRP A 89 -5.76 -11.13 -1.00
C TRP A 89 -5.51 -11.46 -2.48
N GLU A 90 -4.27 -11.35 -2.96
CA GLU A 90 -3.87 -11.86 -4.28
C GLU A 90 -4.12 -13.36 -4.41
N GLY A 91 -3.75 -14.14 -3.39
CA GLY A 91 -4.01 -15.59 -3.33
C GLY A 91 -5.51 -15.94 -3.30
N ALA A 92 -6.36 -15.02 -2.82
CA ALA A 92 -7.82 -15.13 -2.87
C ALA A 92 -8.43 -14.70 -4.22
N GLY A 93 -7.60 -14.30 -5.20
CA GLY A 93 -8.03 -13.93 -6.54
C GLY A 93 -8.33 -12.43 -6.72
N LEU A 94 -7.98 -11.58 -5.76
CA LEU A 94 -8.13 -10.13 -5.89
C LEU A 94 -6.80 -9.51 -6.34
N PRO A 95 -6.70 -8.93 -7.56
CA PRO A 95 -5.46 -8.34 -8.02
C PRO A 95 -5.07 -7.11 -7.19
N VAL A 96 -3.80 -6.99 -6.82
CA VAL A 96 -3.26 -5.86 -6.05
C VAL A 96 -2.10 -5.24 -6.83
N SER A 97 -2.39 -4.21 -7.62
CA SER A 97 -1.42 -3.66 -8.58
C SER A 97 -0.79 -2.36 -8.11
N THR A 98 -1.60 -1.51 -7.47
CA THR A 98 -1.23 -0.15 -7.09
C THR A 98 -1.06 0.00 -5.59
N ALA A 99 -0.36 1.06 -5.16
CA ALA A 99 -0.28 1.41 -3.75
C ALA A 99 -1.68 1.69 -3.19
N ALA A 100 -2.59 2.23 -4.00
CA ALA A 100 -3.99 2.46 -3.63
C ALA A 100 -4.70 1.16 -3.28
N ASP A 101 -4.54 0.12 -4.11
CA ASP A 101 -5.09 -1.22 -3.84
C ASP A 101 -4.54 -1.77 -2.52
N SER A 102 -3.22 -1.73 -2.34
CA SER A 102 -2.58 -2.26 -1.13
C SER A 102 -3.04 -1.52 0.12
N GLN A 103 -3.15 -0.19 0.08
CA GLN A 103 -3.58 0.62 1.22
C GLN A 103 -5.06 0.40 1.54
N ALA A 104 -5.92 0.28 0.53
CA ALA A 104 -7.33 -0.05 0.72
C ALA A 104 -7.50 -1.42 1.41
N LEU A 105 -6.73 -2.42 1.00
CA LEU A 105 -6.79 -3.76 1.59
C LEU A 105 -6.17 -3.83 2.98
N ILE A 106 -5.08 -3.12 3.24
CA ILE A 106 -4.50 -3.00 4.59
C ILE A 106 -5.52 -2.35 5.54
N GLN A 107 -6.20 -1.30 5.10
CA GLN A 107 -7.23 -0.63 5.90
C GLN A 107 -8.43 -1.56 6.12
N LEU A 108 -8.92 -2.23 5.07
CA LEU A 108 -9.99 -3.21 5.17
C LEU A 108 -9.66 -4.32 6.17
N GLN A 109 -8.44 -4.87 6.08
CA GLN A 109 -7.96 -5.92 6.96
C GLN A 109 -7.97 -5.46 8.43
N LYS A 110 -7.34 -4.31 8.72
CA LYS A 110 -7.16 -3.80 10.07
C LYS A 110 -8.46 -3.33 10.72
N GLU A 111 -9.31 -2.64 9.97
CA GLU A 111 -10.52 -2.04 10.52
C GLU A 111 -11.69 -3.00 10.60
N TYR A 112 -11.73 -4.05 9.76
CA TYR A 112 -12.85 -4.98 9.71
C TYR A 112 -12.45 -6.43 9.93
N CYS A 113 -11.56 -6.99 9.10
CA CYS A 113 -11.28 -8.43 9.11
C CYS A 113 -10.65 -8.89 10.43
N ASP A 114 -9.63 -8.19 10.91
CA ASP A 114 -8.94 -8.51 12.16
C ASP A 114 -9.86 -8.35 13.37
N ARG A 115 -10.84 -7.44 13.28
CA ARG A 115 -11.86 -7.21 14.31
C ARG A 115 -13.07 -8.14 14.20
N LYS A 116 -13.13 -8.98 13.16
CA LYS A 116 -14.28 -9.84 12.81
C LYS A 116 -15.58 -9.04 12.60
N ASP A 117 -15.48 -7.78 12.18
CA ASP A 117 -16.62 -6.87 11.97
C ASP A 117 -17.26 -7.04 10.59
N CYS A 118 -17.48 -8.30 10.18
CA CYS A 118 -17.89 -8.64 8.82
C CYS A 118 -19.27 -8.10 8.44
N LEU A 119 -20.17 -7.91 9.41
CA LEU A 119 -21.52 -7.39 9.16
C LEU A 119 -21.52 -5.90 8.78
N ARG A 120 -20.49 -5.14 9.17
CA ARG A 120 -20.31 -3.72 8.81
C ARG A 120 -19.37 -3.53 7.63
N CYS A 121 -18.59 -4.55 7.29
CA CYS A 121 -17.76 -4.60 6.09
C CYS A 121 -18.61 -4.90 4.84
N ARG A 122 -18.46 -4.11 3.77
CA ARG A 122 -19.21 -4.37 2.51
C ARG A 122 -18.89 -5.72 1.88
N PHE A 123 -17.60 -6.11 1.88
CA PHE A 123 -17.17 -7.43 1.41
C PHE A 123 -17.71 -8.55 2.29
N GLY A 124 -17.59 -8.41 3.62
CA GLY A 124 -18.06 -9.39 4.59
C GLY A 124 -19.58 -9.58 4.54
N TYR A 125 -20.34 -8.48 4.44
CA TYR A 125 -21.79 -8.50 4.34
C TYR A 125 -22.26 -9.25 3.08
N GLU A 126 -21.70 -8.91 1.91
CA GLU A 126 -22.08 -9.60 0.66
C GLU A 126 -21.64 -11.08 0.67
N PHE A 127 -20.51 -11.41 1.29
CA PHE A 127 -20.08 -12.80 1.48
C PHE A 127 -21.05 -13.60 2.37
N LEU A 128 -21.44 -13.04 3.52
CA LEU A 128 -22.32 -13.70 4.50
C LEU A 128 -23.79 -13.78 4.06
N LYS A 129 -24.25 -12.81 3.26
CA LYS A 129 -25.62 -12.78 2.73
C LYS A 129 -25.95 -14.04 1.93
N GLY A 130 -24.94 -14.67 1.32
CA GLY A 130 -25.07 -15.90 0.57
C GLY A 130 -25.88 -15.75 -0.72
N LYS A 131 -25.47 -16.44 -1.79
CA LYS A 131 -26.38 -16.72 -2.90
C LYS A 131 -27.51 -17.57 -2.31
N LYS A 132 -28.77 -17.17 -2.51
CA LYS A 132 -29.93 -18.03 -2.25
C LYS A 132 -29.59 -19.41 -2.80
N THR A 133 -29.55 -20.42 -1.94
CA THR A 133 -29.45 -21.81 -2.35
C THR A 133 -30.62 -22.04 -3.30
N THR A 134 -30.37 -22.09 -4.61
CA THR A 134 -31.24 -22.82 -5.51
C THR A 134 -31.11 -24.27 -5.07
N ARG A 135 -31.98 -24.69 -4.16
CA ARG A 135 -32.28 -26.11 -3.98
C ARG A 135 -32.70 -26.59 -5.36
N SER A 136 -31.84 -27.35 -6.02
CA SER A 136 -32.26 -28.19 -7.12
C SER A 136 -33.19 -29.23 -6.51
N SER A 137 -34.50 -29.02 -6.67
CA SER A 137 -35.49 -30.06 -6.45
C SER A 137 -35.36 -31.05 -7.60
N SER A 138 -34.53 -32.08 -7.41
CA SER A 138 -34.51 -33.26 -8.25
C SER A 138 -34.44 -34.47 -7.33
N ASP A 139 -35.55 -34.74 -6.65
CA ASP A 139 -35.91 -36.02 -6.04
C ASP A 139 -37.42 -36.00 -5.74
N ALA A 140 -38.22 -36.14 -6.80
CA ALA A 140 -39.66 -36.39 -6.72
C ALA A 140 -40.15 -37.04 -8.02
N ILE A 141 -39.77 -38.31 -8.26
CA ILE A 141 -40.62 -39.28 -8.96
C ILE A 141 -40.43 -40.63 -8.26
N GLY A 142 -41.34 -40.89 -7.33
CA GLY A 142 -41.84 -42.19 -6.92
C GLY A 142 -43.35 -42.05 -6.86
#